data_AF-J9F594-F1
#
_entry.id   AF-J9F594-F1
#
_cell.length_a   1.000
_cell.length_b   1.000
_cell.length_c   1.000
_cell.angle_alpha   90.00
_cell.angle_beta   90.00
_cell.angle_gamma   90.00
#
_symmetry.space_group_name_H-M   'P 1'
#
loop_
_entity.id
_entity.type
_entity.pdbx_description
1 polymer ?
#
loop_
_entity_poly.entity_id
_entity_poly.type
_entity_poly.pdbx_seq_one_letter_code
_entity_poly.pdbx_strand_id
1 'polypeptide(L)'
;MVRMEEQKRRLKVQELSFNSYYEFALERIPQIVAQEKIQFNIRDFAAILKQFYRGGELEMTLNSDLDINLFDEQFIVFEIDKIKDDPVLFPIVVLIIMDVFLQ
;
A
#
# COMPACT_ATOMS: atom_id res chain seq x y z
N MET A 1 -1.48 -2.39 34.63
CA MET A 1 -1.18 -3.44 33.63
C MET A 1 -2.46 -4.07 33.06
N VAL A 2 -3.39 -4.57 33.90
CA VAL A 2 -4.66 -5.22 33.47
C VAL A 2 -5.47 -4.43 32.43
N ARG A 3 -5.61 -3.11 32.59
CA ARG A 3 -6.40 -2.25 31.68
C ARG A 3 -5.85 -2.16 30.25
N MET A 4 -4.53 -2.35 30.07
CA MET A 4 -3.89 -2.33 28.74
C MET A 4 -4.04 -3.67 28.00
N GLU A 5 -4.07 -4.78 28.73
CA GLU A 5 -4.30 -6.12 28.15
C GLU A 5 -5.74 -6.29 27.66
N GLU A 6 -6.70 -5.71 28.37
CA GLU A 6 -8.11 -5.68 27.95
C GLU A 6 -8.33 -4.85 26.68
N GLN A 7 -7.64 -3.71 26.55
CA GLN A 7 -7.70 -2.89 25.33
C GLN A 7 -7.03 -3.60 24.14
N LYS A 8 -5.89 -4.27 24.34
CA LYS A 8 -5.26 -5.12 23.30
C LYS A 8 -6.17 -6.25 22.82
N ARG A 9 -6.96 -6.86 23.72
CA ARG A 9 -7.90 -7.94 23.37
C ARG A 9 -9.14 -7.48 22.60
N ARG A 10 -9.46 -6.18 22.63
CA ARG A 10 -10.62 -5.59 21.93
C ARG A 10 -10.36 -5.26 20.48
N LEU A 11 -9.10 -5.03 20.10
CA LEU A 11 -8.68 -4.82 18.72
C LEU A 11 -8.69 -6.17 17.96
N LYS A 12 -9.88 -6.62 17.58
CA LYS A 12 -10.03 -7.72 16.61
C LYS A 12 -9.70 -7.18 15.23
N VAL A 13 -8.48 -7.39 14.77
CA VAL A 13 -8.07 -7.10 13.40
C VAL A 13 -8.82 -8.08 12.48
N GLN A 14 -9.74 -7.56 11.66
CA GLN A 14 -10.51 -8.38 10.72
C GLN A 14 -9.68 -8.79 9.49
N GLU A 15 -8.79 -7.91 9.04
CA GLU A 15 -7.98 -8.08 7.84
C GLU A 15 -6.60 -7.42 8.02
N LEU A 16 -5.57 -7.95 7.36
CA LEU A 16 -4.24 -7.33 7.31
C LEU A 16 -4.22 -6.28 6.18
N SER A 17 -4.57 -5.04 6.51
CA SER A 17 -4.59 -3.92 5.57
C SER A 17 -4.07 -2.65 6.22
N PHE A 18 -3.79 -1.63 5.40
CA PHE A 18 -3.43 -0.32 5.91
C PHE A 18 -4.56 0.30 6.77
N ASN A 19 -5.82 0.00 6.45
CA ASN A 19 -6.98 0.43 7.24
C ASN A 19 -6.90 -0.07 8.69
N SER A 20 -6.72 -1.38 8.87
CA SER A 20 -6.58 -1.99 10.19
C SER A 20 -5.37 -1.45 10.96
N TYR A 21 -4.27 -1.17 10.24
CA TYR A 21 -3.08 -0.53 10.84
C TYR A 21 -3.38 0.89 11.32
N TYR A 22 -4.04 1.71 10.52
CA TYR A 22 -4.38 3.08 10.86
C TYR A 22 -5.24 3.15 12.12
N GLU A 23 -6.30 2.33 12.20
CA GLU A 23 -7.17 2.22 13.38
C GLU A 23 -6.37 1.80 14.63
N PHE A 24 -5.55 0.76 14.49
CA PHE A 24 -4.68 0.28 15.56
C PHE A 24 -3.72 1.39 16.04
N ALA A 25 -3.08 2.12 15.12
CA ALA A 25 -2.11 3.15 15.43
C ALA A 25 -2.76 4.31 16.21
N LEU A 26 -3.95 4.74 15.83
CA LEU A 26 -4.69 5.81 16.52
C LEU A 26 -5.03 5.44 17.97
N GLU A 27 -5.34 4.18 18.25
CA GLU A 27 -5.61 3.72 19.61
C GLU A 27 -4.32 3.45 20.41
N ARG A 28 -3.31 2.85 19.77
CA ARG A 28 -2.13 2.32 20.46
C ARG A 28 -1.07 3.38 20.72
N ILE A 29 -0.82 4.29 19.79
CA ILE A 29 0.24 5.31 19.93
C ILE A 29 0.01 6.19 21.17
N PRO A 30 -1.20 6.73 21.45
CA PRO A 30 -1.42 7.52 22.67
C PRO A 30 -1.10 6.78 23.96
N GLN A 31 -1.33 5.46 24.00
CA GLN A 31 -1.01 4.62 25.17
C GLN A 31 0.50 4.51 25.37
N ILE A 32 1.26 4.32 24.29
CA ILE A 32 2.73 4.25 24.32
C ILE A 32 3.31 5.61 24.73
N VAL A 33 2.82 6.69 24.14
CA VAL A 33 3.25 8.06 24.44
C VAL A 33 3.07 8.37 25.93
N ALA A 34 1.93 7.98 26.51
CA ALA A 34 1.66 8.16 27.94
C ALA A 34 2.56 7.27 28.82
N GLN A 35 2.84 6.03 28.39
CA GLN A 35 3.68 5.08 29.14
C GLN A 35 5.15 5.52 29.17
N GLU A 36 5.69 5.87 28.01
CA GLU A 36 7.11 6.21 27.82
C GLU A 36 7.40 7.70 28.11
N LYS A 37 6.36 8.50 28.37
CA LYS A 37 6.44 9.95 28.64
C LYS A 37 7.18 10.72 27.53
N ILE A 38 6.99 10.30 26.29
CA ILE A 38 7.54 10.98 25.11
C ILE A 38 6.54 11.99 24.55
N GLN A 39 6.99 12.89 23.69
CA GLN A 39 6.10 13.76 22.93
C GLN A 39 5.92 13.21 21.52
N PHE A 40 4.67 13.13 21.06
CA PHE A 40 4.33 12.71 19.71
C PHE A 40 3.05 13.42 19.25
N ASN A 41 3.08 14.05 18.08
CA ASN A 41 1.88 14.71 17.54
C ASN A 41 1.00 13.69 16.78
N ILE A 42 0.11 13.03 17.52
CA ILE A 42 -0.82 12.06 16.95
C ILE A 42 -1.81 12.70 15.95
N ARG A 43 -2.11 14.00 16.08
CA ARG A 43 -3.04 14.68 15.17
C ARG A 43 -2.44 14.86 13.79
N ASP A 44 -1.19 15.32 13.73
CA ASP A 44 -0.48 15.46 12.46
C ASP A 44 -0.27 14.10 11.80
N PHE A 45 0.14 13.10 12.58
CA PHE A 45 0.22 11.71 12.12
C PHE A 45 -1.11 11.22 11.52
N ALA A 46 -2.20 11.40 12.26
CA ALA A 46 -3.53 10.98 11.83
C ALA A 46 -3.96 11.70 10.55
N ALA A 47 -3.67 12.99 10.43
CA ALA A 47 -4.03 13.81 9.29
C ALA A 47 -3.27 13.39 8.02
N ILE A 48 -1.97 13.14 8.12
CA ILE A 48 -1.14 12.67 7.00
C ILE A 48 -1.63 11.32 6.50
N LEU A 49 -1.89 10.39 7.41
CA LEU A 49 -2.28 9.02 7.02
C LEU A 49 -3.75 8.90 6.61
N LYS A 50 -4.60 9.87 6.95
CA LYS A 50 -6.04 9.84 6.63
C LYS A 50 -6.32 9.72 5.13
N GLN A 51 -5.46 10.28 4.27
CA GLN A 51 -5.65 10.18 2.81
C GLN A 51 -5.53 8.76 2.26
N PHE A 52 -4.87 7.86 2.99
CA PHE A 52 -4.69 6.45 2.64
C PHE A 52 -5.68 5.53 3.38
N TYR A 53 -6.41 6.06 4.35
CA TYR A 53 -7.45 5.33 5.08
C TYR A 53 -8.72 5.24 4.24
N ARG A 54 -9.58 4.26 4.53
CA ARG A 54 -10.87 4.02 3.86
C ARG A 54 -11.67 5.31 3.64
N GLY A 55 -12.02 5.60 2.39
CA GLY A 55 -12.69 6.82 1.95
C GLY A 55 -11.77 8.00 1.64
N GLY A 56 -10.45 7.81 1.69
CA GLY A 56 -9.44 8.80 1.30
C GLY A 56 -9.08 8.75 -0.20
N GLU A 57 -8.52 9.84 -0.72
CA GLU A 57 -8.15 9.97 -2.14
C GLU A 57 -7.13 8.92 -2.61
N LEU A 58 -6.31 8.42 -1.68
CA LEU A 58 -5.25 7.43 -1.92
C LEU A 58 -5.54 6.11 -1.19
N GLU A 59 -6.80 5.81 -0.89
CA GLU A 59 -7.22 4.58 -0.18
C GLU A 59 -6.57 3.33 -0.79
N MET A 60 -6.58 3.22 -2.13
CA MET A 60 -6.06 2.06 -2.83
C MET A 60 -4.53 1.97 -2.78
N THR A 61 -3.79 3.06 -2.62
CA THR A 61 -2.33 3.05 -2.74
C THR A 61 -1.63 2.12 -1.74
N LEU A 62 -2.17 2.00 -0.53
CA LEU A 62 -1.59 1.16 0.53
C LEU A 62 -2.49 -0.02 0.95
N ASN A 63 -3.75 -0.06 0.46
CA ASN A 63 -4.68 -1.16 0.72
C ASN A 63 -4.85 -2.11 -0.47
N SER A 64 -4.29 -1.81 -1.65
CA SER A 64 -4.41 -2.71 -2.80
C SER A 64 -3.60 -3.98 -2.59
N ASP A 65 -4.21 -5.12 -2.94
CA ASP A 65 -3.54 -6.42 -3.09
C ASP A 65 -2.67 -6.44 -4.36
N LEU A 66 -1.79 -5.45 -4.52
CA LEU A 66 -0.94 -5.28 -5.71
C LEU A 66 -0.11 -6.55 -5.97
N ASP A 67 0.32 -7.21 -4.90
CA ASP A 67 1.04 -8.49 -4.95
C ASP A 67 0.19 -9.64 -5.50
N ILE A 68 -1.14 -9.64 -5.36
CA ILE A 68 -2.00 -10.70 -5.88
C ILE A 68 -2.30 -10.47 -7.37
N ASN A 69 -2.50 -9.21 -7.77
CA ASN A 69 -2.82 -8.87 -9.16
C ASN A 69 -1.65 -9.13 -10.12
N LEU A 70 -0.39 -8.90 -9.72
CA LEU A 70 0.76 -9.12 -10.60
C LEU A 70 0.95 -10.59 -11.02
N PHE A 71 0.47 -11.56 -10.24
CA PHE A 71 0.59 -12.99 -10.58
C PHE A 71 -0.53 -13.49 -11.50
N ASP A 72 -1.69 -12.83 -11.50
CA ASP A 72 -2.82 -13.19 -12.35
C ASP A 72 -2.81 -12.47 -13.72
N GLU A 73 -1.89 -11.52 -13.91
CA GLU A 73 -1.67 -10.81 -15.18
C GLU A 73 -0.86 -11.62 -16.20
N GLN A 74 -1.03 -11.29 -17.49
CA GLN A 74 -0.28 -11.94 -18.57
C GLN A 74 1.20 -11.58 -18.49
N PHE A 75 2.05 -12.57 -18.19
CA PHE A 75 3.49 -12.40 -18.23
C PHE A 75 4.00 -12.39 -19.69
N ILE A 76 4.46 -11.22 -20.17
CA ILE A 76 4.98 -11.03 -21.53
C ILE A 76 6.48 -10.74 -21.48
N VAL A 77 7.27 -11.50 -22.25
CA VAL A 77 8.73 -11.31 -22.36
C VAL A 77 9.08 -10.75 -23.74
N PHE A 78 9.77 -9.60 -23.76
CA PHE A 78 10.26 -8.97 -24.99
C PHE A 78 11.78 -9.10 -25.10
N GLU A 79 12.27 -9.82 -26.11
CA GLU A 79 13.69 -9.92 -26.43
C GLU A 79 14.12 -8.77 -27.38
N ILE A 80 14.17 -7.53 -26.84
CA ILE A 80 14.45 -6.32 -27.64
C ILE A 80 15.79 -6.42 -28.38
N ASP A 81 16.79 -7.07 -27.77
CA ASP A 81 18.10 -7.26 -28.38
C ASP A 81 18.07 -8.01 -29.72
N LYS A 82 17.06 -8.85 -29.98
CA LYS A 82 16.92 -9.58 -31.25
C LYS A 82 16.30 -8.77 -32.37
N ILE A 83 15.58 -7.69 -32.05
CA ILE A 83 14.81 -6.89 -33.01
C ILE A 83 15.32 -5.45 -33.14
N LYS A 84 16.25 -5.02 -32.29
CA LYS A 84 16.75 -3.63 -32.25
C LYS A 84 17.33 -3.12 -33.57
N ASP A 85 17.83 -4.02 -34.42
CA ASP A 85 18.42 -3.69 -35.71
C ASP A 85 17.40 -3.75 -36.86
N ASP A 86 16.17 -4.20 -36.60
CA ASP A 86 15.08 -4.22 -37.58
C ASP A 86 14.31 -2.88 -37.55
N PRO A 87 14.41 -2.05 -38.60
CA PRO A 87 13.84 -0.71 -38.61
C PRO A 87 12.30 -0.69 -38.66
N VAL A 88 11.65 -1.84 -38.93
CA VAL A 88 10.20 -1.97 -39.01
C VAL A 88 9.64 -2.58 -37.73
N LEU A 89 10.23 -3.69 -37.25
CA LEU A 89 9.74 -4.40 -36.08
C LEU A 89 10.01 -3.64 -34.77
N PHE A 90 11.17 -2.96 -34.66
CA PHE A 90 11.52 -2.28 -33.42
C PHE A 90 10.51 -1.19 -33.01
N PRO A 91 10.11 -0.24 -33.88
CA PRO A 91 9.09 0.75 -33.54
C PRO A 91 7.73 0.13 -33.19
N ILE A 92 7.31 -0.92 -33.92
CA ILE A 92 6.02 -1.58 -33.68
C ILE A 92 6.00 -2.23 -32.30
N VAL A 93 7.06 -2.95 -31.94
CA VAL A 93 7.16 -3.62 -30.64
C VAL A 93 7.24 -2.61 -29.51
N VAL A 94 7.96 -1.50 -29.67
CA VAL A 94 7.97 -0.40 -28.69
C VAL A 94 6.57 0.17 -28.49
N LEU A 95 5.79 0.38 -29.55
CA LEU A 95 4.41 0.85 -29.44
C LEU A 95 3.51 -0.14 -28.69
N ILE A 96 3.66 -1.45 -28.94
CA ILE A 96 2.92 -2.49 -28.23
C ILE A 96 3.29 -2.51 -26.74
N ILE A 97 4.58 -2.41 -26.40
CA ILE A 97 5.04 -2.36 -25.00
C ILE A 97 4.45 -1.12 -24.30
N MET A 98 4.45 0.04 -24.97
CA MET A 98 3.86 1.25 -24.44
C MET A 98 2.35 1.13 -24.23
N ASP A 99 1.63 0.49 -25.15
CA ASP A 99 0.19 0.24 -25.03
C ASP A 99 -0.13 -0.72 -23.87
N VAL A 100 0.60 -1.83 -23.77
CA VAL A 100 0.44 -2.81 -22.67
C VAL A 100 0.76 -2.21 -21.30
N PHE A 101 1.71 -1.28 -21.20
CA PHE A 101 2.05 -0.64 -19.92
C PHE A 101 1.01 0.40 -19.45
N LEU A 102 0.25 0.98 -20.38
CA LEU A 102 -0.76 2.00 -20.07
C LEU A 102 -2.16 1.43 -19.81
N GLN A 103 -2.40 0.17 -20.18
CA GLN A 103 -3.62 -0.59 -19.90
C GLN A 103 -3.60 -1.15 -18.49
#